data_AF-A0A7V1E6Q1-F1
#
_entry.id   AF-A0A7V1E6Q1-F1
#
_cell.length_a   1.000
_cell.length_b   1.000
_cell.length_c   1.000
_cell.angle_alpha   90.00
_cell.angle_beta   90.00
_cell.angle_gamma   90.00
#
_symmetry.space_group_name_H-M   'P 1'
#
loop_
_entity.id
_entity.type
_entity.pdbx_description
1 polymer ?
#
loop_
_entity_poly.entity_id
_entity_poly.type
_entity_poly.pdbx_seq_one_letter_code
_entity_poly.pdbx_strand_id
1 'polypeptide(L)'
;MVKTDIEAELSRIEKGLSEASGVMEPLVRESLIPSDCLLSRVLLVTLTLGSKSTDQKAIYACQALEILDQALRLGENTPENSDERNNDLLICDYLYSQAINQVTSINEPVIIDCLAKAISSSAEDRVSGTQRNYRYHLFDAALEIALHLGEFQEMRETGIRAAKARSFEAFSEEPAKEYLREAINLGATE
;
A
#
# COMPACT_ATOMS: atom_id res chain seq x y z
N MET A 1 -23.63 -4.49 4.69
CA MET A 1 -23.03 -3.78 5.83
C MET A 1 -21.53 -3.47 5.65
N VAL A 2 -20.79 -4.21 4.82
CA VAL A 2 -19.33 -4.06 4.61
C VAL A 2 -18.87 -2.68 4.09
N LYS A 3 -19.65 -2.01 3.22
CA LYS A 3 -19.23 -0.74 2.59
C LYS A 3 -19.14 0.44 3.57
N THR A 4 -20.02 0.48 4.58
CA THR A 4 -20.05 1.57 5.57
C THR A 4 -18.87 1.48 6.54
N ASP A 5 -18.40 0.26 6.81
CA ASP A 5 -17.26 0.01 7.70
C ASP A 5 -15.93 0.38 7.02
N ILE A 6 -15.76 0.08 5.73
CA ILE A 6 -14.53 0.43 4.99
C ILE A 6 -14.33 1.94 4.89
N GLU A 7 -15.36 2.72 4.54
CA GLU A 7 -15.21 4.18 4.41
C GLU A 7 -14.90 4.84 5.77
N ALA A 8 -15.44 4.30 6.87
CA ALA A 8 -15.09 4.77 8.21
C ALA A 8 -13.62 4.49 8.57
N GLU A 9 -13.11 3.31 8.21
CA GLU A 9 -11.70 2.97 8.41
C GLU A 9 -10.77 3.79 7.49
N LEU A 10 -11.17 4.07 6.26
CA LEU A 10 -10.43 4.97 5.37
C LEU A 10 -10.32 6.39 5.95
N SER A 11 -11.40 6.94 6.50
CA SER A 11 -11.35 8.23 7.20
C SER A 11 -10.40 8.21 8.41
N ARG A 12 -10.32 7.08 9.13
CA ARG A 12 -9.35 6.92 10.24
C ARG A 12 -7.91 6.88 9.74
N ILE A 13 -7.67 6.20 8.62
CA ILE A 13 -6.35 6.13 7.97
C ILE A 13 -5.92 7.52 7.51
N GLU A 14 -6.77 8.23 6.77
CA GLU A 14 -6.50 9.60 6.30
C GLU A 14 -6.20 10.56 7.45
N LYS A 15 -6.97 10.46 8.54
CA LYS A 15 -6.72 11.26 9.74
C LYS A 15 -5.32 10.98 10.31
N GLY A 16 -4.94 9.71 10.45
CA GLY A 16 -3.63 9.36 10.96
C GLY A 16 -2.48 9.69 9.99
N LEU A 17 -2.71 9.64 8.67
CA LEU A 17 -1.76 10.16 7.67
C LEU A 17 -1.56 11.66 7.83
N SER A 18 -2.63 12.41 8.05
CA SER A 18 -2.57 13.85 8.31
C SER A 18 -1.80 14.18 9.59
N GLU A 19 -2.04 13.43 10.67
CA GLU A 19 -1.30 13.55 11.92
C GLU A 19 0.19 13.22 11.75
N ALA A 20 0.52 12.12 11.06
CA ALA A 20 1.89 11.75 10.73
C ALA A 20 2.58 12.81 9.88
N SER A 21 1.88 13.37 8.89
CA SER A 21 2.40 14.46 8.04
C SER A 21 2.61 15.76 8.82
N GLY A 22 1.78 16.00 9.85
CA GLY A 22 1.87 17.20 10.69
C GLY A 22 3.13 17.28 11.55
N VAL A 23 3.77 16.14 11.85
CA VAL A 23 5.02 16.05 12.61
C VAL A 23 6.27 15.95 11.72
N MET A 24 6.10 15.90 10.40
CA MET A 24 7.22 15.91 9.45
C MET A 24 7.86 17.30 9.33
N GLU A 25 9.11 17.31 8.90
CA GLU A 25 9.84 18.52 8.50
C GLU A 25 9.01 19.35 7.49
N PRO A 26 8.96 20.69 7.59
CA PRO A 26 8.14 21.52 6.70
C PRO A 26 8.39 21.27 5.21
N LEU A 27 9.67 21.10 4.83
CA LEU A 27 10.09 20.81 3.46
C LEU A 27 9.51 19.48 2.95
N VAL A 28 9.49 18.44 3.79
CA VAL A 28 8.89 17.15 3.43
C VAL A 28 7.39 17.31 3.21
N ARG A 29 6.72 18.01 4.13
CA ARG A 29 5.27 18.21 4.09
C ARG A 29 4.80 18.96 2.85
N GLU A 30 5.58 19.95 2.39
CA GLU A 30 5.28 20.73 1.19
C GLU A 30 5.42 19.90 -0.10
N SER A 31 6.27 18.88 -0.10
CA SER A 31 6.47 17.95 -1.22
C SER A 31 5.56 16.72 -1.19
N LEU A 32 4.69 16.57 -0.18
CA LEU A 32 3.80 15.41 -0.09
C LEU A 32 2.74 15.43 -1.19
N ILE A 33 2.64 14.30 -1.88
CA ILE A 33 1.57 14.06 -2.85
C ILE A 33 0.34 13.50 -2.10
N PRO A 34 -0.89 13.99 -2.34
CA PRO A 34 -2.08 13.42 -1.72
C PRO A 34 -2.23 11.91 -2.02
N SER A 35 -2.51 11.13 -0.97
CA SER A 35 -2.88 9.71 -1.09
C SER A 35 -4.31 9.60 -1.64
N ASP A 36 -4.53 8.64 -2.53
CA ASP A 36 -5.85 8.25 -3.04
C ASP A 36 -6.47 7.08 -2.24
N CYS A 37 -5.79 6.66 -1.16
CA CYS A 37 -6.14 5.54 -0.29
C CYS A 37 -6.36 4.20 -1.02
N LEU A 38 -5.79 4.03 -2.21
CA LEU A 38 -6.03 2.86 -3.04
C LEU A 38 -5.47 1.59 -2.41
N LEU A 39 -4.26 1.64 -1.84
CA LEU A 39 -3.61 0.49 -1.21
C LEU A 39 -4.32 0.10 0.09
N SER A 40 -4.74 1.10 0.87
CA SER A 40 -5.58 0.94 2.04
C SER A 40 -6.89 0.24 1.71
N ARG A 41 -7.53 0.66 0.61
CA ARG A 41 -8.79 0.05 0.14
C ARG A 41 -8.58 -1.41 -0.27
N VAL A 42 -7.48 -1.74 -0.94
CA VAL A 42 -7.12 -3.13 -1.28
C VAL A 42 -6.93 -3.99 -0.03
N LEU A 43 -6.15 -3.50 0.94
CA LEU A 43 -5.89 -4.21 2.18
C LEU A 43 -7.18 -4.45 2.96
N LEU A 44 -7.97 -3.39 3.20
CA LEU A 44 -9.20 -3.48 3.98
C LEU A 44 -10.26 -4.36 3.32
N VAL A 45 -10.49 -4.22 2.01
CA VAL A 45 -11.44 -5.08 1.29
C VAL A 45 -10.99 -6.53 1.42
N THR A 46 -9.72 -6.82 1.16
CA THR A 46 -9.19 -8.18 1.28
C THR A 46 -9.38 -8.67 2.70
N LEU A 47 -8.97 -7.93 3.74
CA LEU A 47 -9.14 -8.30 5.14
C LEU A 47 -10.59 -8.67 5.50
N THR A 48 -11.57 -7.91 5.00
CA THR A 48 -13.00 -8.20 5.26
C THR A 48 -13.47 -9.52 4.63
N LEU A 49 -12.86 -9.99 3.55
CA LEU A 49 -13.12 -11.32 2.98
C LEU A 49 -12.69 -12.46 3.92
N GLY A 50 -11.70 -12.19 4.76
CA GLY A 50 -11.25 -13.09 5.83
C GLY A 50 -12.16 -13.08 7.07
N SER A 51 -13.25 -12.29 7.05
CA SER A 51 -14.15 -12.08 8.18
C SER A 51 -13.47 -11.52 9.44
N LYS A 52 -12.32 -10.84 9.31
CA LYS A 52 -11.62 -10.18 10.42
C LYS A 52 -12.00 -8.71 10.50
N SER A 53 -12.18 -8.23 11.73
CA SER A 53 -12.34 -6.79 11.99
C SER A 53 -11.01 -6.08 11.82
N THR A 54 -11.04 -4.88 11.26
CA THR A 54 -9.88 -3.99 11.18
C THR A 54 -9.35 -3.68 12.58
N ASP A 55 -8.11 -4.09 12.85
CA ASP A 55 -7.42 -3.77 14.09
C ASP A 55 -6.37 -2.66 13.86
N GLN A 56 -5.68 -2.28 14.94
CA GLN A 56 -4.66 -1.24 14.86
C GLN A 56 -3.49 -1.60 13.93
N LYS A 57 -3.19 -2.90 13.77
CA LYS A 57 -2.10 -3.37 12.92
C LYS A 57 -2.43 -3.14 11.44
N ALA A 58 -3.66 -3.46 11.05
CA ALA A 58 -4.17 -3.19 9.71
C ALA A 58 -4.14 -1.68 9.40
N ILE A 59 -4.54 -0.83 10.34
CA ILE A 59 -4.51 0.63 10.16
C ILE A 59 -3.09 1.16 9.95
N TYR A 60 -2.14 0.73 10.78
CA TYR A 60 -0.76 1.16 10.63
C TYR A 60 -0.09 0.60 9.37
N ALA A 61 -0.43 -0.62 8.96
CA ALA A 61 0.02 -1.18 7.68
C ALA A 61 -0.54 -0.39 6.48
N CYS A 62 -1.83 -0.03 6.50
CA CYS A 62 -2.43 0.86 5.50
C CYS A 62 -1.67 2.18 5.42
N GLN A 63 -1.47 2.86 6.55
CA GLN A 63 -0.74 4.13 6.58
C GLN A 63 0.68 4.02 6.03
N ALA A 64 1.40 2.95 6.39
CA ALA A 64 2.74 2.71 5.86
C ALA A 64 2.72 2.52 4.34
N LEU A 65 1.78 1.73 3.81
CA LEU A 65 1.62 1.52 2.36
C LEU A 65 1.33 2.83 1.62
N GLU A 66 0.45 3.68 2.16
CA GLU A 66 0.15 4.99 1.55
C GLU A 66 1.35 5.93 1.58
N ILE A 67 2.12 5.97 2.68
CA ILE A 67 3.37 6.76 2.75
C ILE A 67 4.37 6.26 1.70
N LEU A 68 4.48 4.95 1.49
CA LEU A 68 5.35 4.39 0.46
C LEU A 68 4.89 4.77 -0.97
N ASP A 69 3.58 4.77 -1.23
CA ASP A 69 3.04 5.22 -2.52
C ASP A 69 3.37 6.69 -2.77
N GLN A 70 3.20 7.55 -1.76
CA GLN A 70 3.56 8.96 -1.84
C GLN A 70 5.05 9.16 -2.13
N ALA A 71 5.92 8.41 -1.43
CA ALA A 71 7.36 8.44 -1.64
C ALA A 71 7.73 8.04 -3.07
N LEU A 72 7.15 6.96 -3.58
CA LEU A 72 7.45 6.49 -4.93
C LEU A 72 6.96 7.47 -6.00
N ARG A 73 5.74 7.99 -5.86
CA ARG A 73 5.20 9.00 -6.78
C ARG A 73 6.01 10.29 -6.77
N LEU A 74 6.57 10.67 -5.62
CA LEU A 74 7.46 11.82 -5.54
C LEU A 74 8.69 11.57 -6.40
N GLY A 75 9.40 10.47 -6.16
CA GLY A 75 10.61 10.12 -6.91
C GLY A 75 10.40 9.95 -8.42
N GLU A 76 9.21 9.55 -8.87
CA GLU A 76 8.88 9.48 -10.30
C GLU A 76 8.59 10.83 -10.95
N ASN A 77 7.91 11.72 -10.23
CA ASN A 77 7.54 13.03 -10.76
C ASN A 77 8.74 13.99 -10.78
N THR A 78 9.80 13.68 -10.04
CA THR A 78 11.05 14.42 -10.01
C THR A 78 11.86 14.22 -11.30
N PRO A 79 12.05 15.29 -12.11
CA PRO A 79 12.81 15.18 -13.36
C PRO A 79 14.27 14.81 -13.12
N GLU A 80 14.83 13.98 -14.01
CA GLU A 80 16.20 13.47 -13.84
C GLU A 80 17.30 14.53 -13.77
N ASN A 81 17.06 15.70 -14.37
CA ASN A 81 18.02 16.79 -14.48
C ASN A 81 17.57 18.04 -13.71
N SER A 82 16.66 17.93 -12.73
CA SER A 82 16.25 19.09 -11.92
C SER A 82 17.24 19.34 -10.76
N ASP A 83 17.42 20.61 -10.42
CA ASP A 83 18.18 21.02 -9.22
C ASP A 83 17.52 20.50 -7.93
N GLU A 84 16.22 20.20 -7.99
CA GLU A 84 15.41 19.66 -6.89
C GLU A 84 15.56 18.15 -6.72
N ARG A 85 16.17 17.43 -7.69
CA ARG A 85 16.20 15.97 -7.70
C ARG A 85 16.80 15.36 -6.43
N ASN A 86 17.91 15.92 -5.97
CA ASN A 86 18.56 15.43 -4.77
C ASN A 86 17.68 15.63 -3.52
N ASN A 87 16.93 16.73 -3.45
CA ASN A 87 16.04 17.00 -2.32
C ASN A 87 14.85 16.03 -2.34
N ASP A 88 14.21 15.82 -3.48
CA ASP A 88 13.07 14.91 -3.59
C ASP A 88 13.48 13.45 -3.31
N LEU A 89 14.67 13.02 -3.76
CA LEU A 89 15.20 11.70 -3.43
C LEU A 89 15.46 11.55 -1.92
N LEU A 90 16.00 12.58 -1.27
CA LEU A 90 16.16 12.57 0.19
C LEU A 90 14.81 12.52 0.92
N ILE A 91 13.78 13.22 0.39
CA ILE A 91 12.42 13.15 0.91
C ILE A 91 11.84 11.75 0.71
N CYS A 92 12.07 11.10 -0.43
CA CYS A 92 11.67 9.71 -0.67
C CYS A 92 12.27 8.76 0.38
N ASP A 93 13.58 8.85 0.62
CA ASP A 93 14.28 8.01 1.59
C ASP A 93 13.79 8.27 3.03
N TYR A 94 13.49 9.53 3.35
CA TYR A 94 12.85 9.90 4.61
C TYR A 94 11.47 9.24 4.75
N LEU A 95 10.63 9.31 3.71
CA LEU A 95 9.28 8.72 3.74
C LEU A 95 9.33 7.18 3.83
N TYR A 96 10.27 6.51 3.16
CA TYR A 96 10.50 5.07 3.36
C TYR A 96 10.83 4.74 4.81
N SER A 97 11.69 5.55 5.43
CA SER A 97 12.04 5.39 6.84
C SER A 97 10.82 5.60 7.76
N GLN A 98 9.97 6.59 7.46
CA GLN A 98 8.73 6.82 8.21
C GLN A 98 7.74 5.66 8.06
N ALA A 99 7.56 5.12 6.86
CA ALA A 99 6.69 3.97 6.63
C ALA A 99 7.15 2.73 7.41
N ILE A 100 8.46 2.46 7.46
CA ILE A 100 9.02 1.38 8.28
C ILE A 100 8.80 1.67 9.77
N ASN A 101 9.10 2.88 10.24
CA ASN A 101 8.89 3.26 11.63
C ASN A 101 7.44 3.05 12.07
N GLN A 102 6.48 3.36 11.20
CA GLN A 102 5.05 3.17 11.46
C GLN A 102 4.72 1.72 11.86
N VAL A 103 5.36 0.74 11.20
CA VAL A 103 5.08 -0.68 11.43
C VAL A 103 6.03 -1.37 12.40
N THR A 104 7.21 -0.80 12.70
CA THR A 104 8.13 -1.41 13.66
C THR A 104 7.52 -1.53 15.06
N SER A 105 6.71 -0.56 15.46
CA SER A 105 5.97 -0.59 16.74
C SER A 105 4.94 -1.72 16.83
N ILE A 106 4.50 -2.25 15.69
CA ILE A 106 3.54 -3.36 15.61
C ILE A 106 4.21 -4.69 15.96
N ASN A 107 5.54 -4.78 15.78
CA ASN A 107 6.33 -5.99 16.00
C ASN A 107 5.78 -7.22 15.26
N GLU A 108 5.36 -7.03 14.01
CA GLU A 108 4.88 -8.10 13.14
C GLU A 108 5.86 -8.36 11.99
N PRO A 109 6.69 -9.42 12.08
CA PRO A 109 7.75 -9.68 11.10
C PRO A 109 7.24 -9.83 9.66
N VAL A 110 6.04 -10.39 9.48
CA VAL A 110 5.46 -10.59 8.14
C VAL A 110 5.12 -9.26 7.47
N ILE A 111 4.57 -8.31 8.22
CA ILE A 111 4.25 -6.97 7.70
C ILE A 111 5.54 -6.26 7.29
N ILE A 112 6.56 -6.31 8.16
CA ILE A 112 7.87 -5.69 7.89
C ILE A 112 8.52 -6.30 6.65
N ASP A 113 8.49 -7.63 6.52
CA ASP A 113 9.05 -8.35 5.36
C ASP A 113 8.33 -7.98 4.05
N CYS A 114 6.99 -7.91 4.06
CA CYS A 114 6.21 -7.50 2.88
C CYS A 114 6.57 -6.08 2.42
N LEU A 115 6.66 -5.13 3.35
CA LEU A 115 7.01 -3.74 3.05
C LEU A 115 8.46 -3.62 2.58
N ALA A 116 9.40 -4.32 3.22
CA ALA A 116 10.81 -4.31 2.83
C ALA A 116 11.01 -4.87 1.41
N LYS A 117 10.31 -5.96 1.06
CA LYS A 117 10.31 -6.52 -0.30
C LYS A 117 9.78 -5.51 -1.31
N ALA A 118 8.65 -4.85 -1.01
CA ALA A 118 8.08 -3.87 -1.92
C ALA A 118 9.00 -2.65 -2.16
N ILE A 119 9.66 -2.16 -1.10
CA ILE A 119 10.67 -1.09 -1.21
C ILE A 119 11.85 -1.55 -2.08
N SER A 120 12.38 -2.75 -1.82
CA SER A 120 13.54 -3.29 -2.56
C SER A 120 13.22 -3.46 -4.05
N SER A 121 12.10 -4.10 -4.39
CA SER A 121 11.70 -4.31 -5.78
C SER A 121 11.42 -2.99 -6.49
N SER A 122 10.78 -2.04 -5.81
CA SER A 122 10.54 -0.70 -6.37
C SER A 122 11.85 0.07 -6.60
N ALA A 123 12.84 -0.10 -5.73
CA ALA A 123 14.16 0.49 -5.92
C ALA A 123 14.91 -0.14 -7.11
N GLU A 124 14.81 -1.46 -7.29
CA GLU A 124 15.37 -2.18 -8.45
C GLU A 124 14.75 -1.70 -9.77
N ASP A 125 13.43 -1.53 -9.83
CA ASP A 125 12.73 -1.02 -11.02
C ASP A 125 13.22 0.38 -11.42
N ARG A 126 13.42 1.27 -10.43
CA ARG A 126 13.98 2.60 -10.68
C ARG A 126 15.39 2.54 -11.29
N VAL A 127 16.23 1.62 -10.81
CA VAL A 127 17.64 1.51 -11.26
C VAL A 127 17.75 0.85 -12.64
N SER A 128 16.92 -0.16 -12.90
CA SER A 128 16.98 -0.95 -14.14
C SER A 128 16.37 -0.23 -15.34
N GLY A 129 15.69 0.91 -15.15
CA GLY A 129 15.05 1.67 -16.22
C GLY A 129 13.86 0.94 -16.84
N THR A 130 13.54 -0.27 -16.38
CA THR A 130 12.25 -0.88 -16.64
C THR A 130 11.26 -0.14 -15.75
N GLN A 131 10.48 0.78 -16.33
CA GLN A 131 9.31 1.43 -15.70
C GLN A 131 8.20 0.41 -15.34
N ARG A 132 8.54 -0.74 -14.79
CA ARG A 132 7.61 -1.83 -14.51
C ARG A 132 7.10 -1.72 -13.09
N ASN A 133 6.13 -0.83 -12.92
CA ASN A 133 5.08 -0.90 -11.90
C ASN A 133 5.55 -1.04 -10.44
N TYR A 134 6.30 -0.09 -9.88
CA TYR A 134 6.54 -0.03 -8.43
C TYR A 134 5.24 -0.13 -7.59
N ARG A 135 4.13 0.47 -8.08
CA ARG A 135 2.79 0.37 -7.47
C ARG A 135 2.32 -1.08 -7.39
N TYR A 136 2.70 -1.94 -8.32
CA TYR A 136 2.40 -3.38 -8.27
C TYR A 136 3.03 -4.06 -7.05
N HIS A 137 4.29 -3.73 -6.74
CA HIS A 137 4.95 -4.32 -5.56
C HIS A 137 4.28 -3.86 -4.26
N LEU A 138 3.80 -2.61 -4.22
CA LEU A 138 2.99 -2.11 -3.10
C LEU A 138 1.61 -2.79 -3.02
N PHE A 139 0.97 -3.05 -4.15
CA PHE A 139 -0.27 -3.84 -4.18
C PHE A 139 -0.06 -5.26 -3.68
N ASP A 140 1.05 -5.90 -4.07
CA ASP A 140 1.39 -7.24 -3.61
C ASP A 140 1.61 -7.28 -2.09
N ALA A 141 2.35 -6.29 -1.57
CA ALA A 141 2.51 -6.15 -0.12
C ALA A 141 1.16 -5.94 0.58
N ALA A 142 0.28 -5.07 0.05
CA ALA A 142 -1.04 -4.84 0.62
C ALA A 142 -1.88 -6.12 0.66
N LEU A 143 -1.80 -6.94 -0.40
CA LEU A 143 -2.48 -8.23 -0.48
C LEU A 143 -1.95 -9.21 0.55
N GLU A 144 -0.64 -9.46 0.56
CA GLU A 144 -0.03 -10.47 1.42
C GLU A 144 -0.16 -10.10 2.91
N ILE A 145 -0.12 -8.81 3.23
CA ILE A 145 -0.44 -8.31 4.58
C ILE A 145 -1.90 -8.62 4.93
N ALA A 146 -2.85 -8.35 4.03
CA ALA A 146 -4.26 -8.62 4.28
C ALA A 146 -4.55 -10.11 4.44
N LEU A 147 -3.92 -10.97 3.63
CA LEU A 147 -4.03 -12.43 3.74
C LEU A 147 -3.48 -12.91 5.09
N HIS A 148 -2.31 -12.41 5.49
CA HIS A 148 -1.71 -12.74 6.77
C HIS A 148 -2.59 -12.33 7.96
N LEU A 149 -3.09 -11.09 7.97
CA LEU A 149 -3.93 -10.57 9.05
C LEU A 149 -5.34 -11.16 9.04
N GLY A 150 -5.83 -11.60 7.87
CA GLY A 150 -7.17 -12.13 7.68
C GLY A 150 -7.37 -13.57 8.12
N GLU A 151 -6.30 -14.30 8.45
CA GLU A 151 -6.33 -15.72 8.84
C GLU A 151 -7.19 -16.58 7.88
N PHE A 152 -6.92 -16.44 6.58
CA PHE A 152 -7.69 -17.15 5.57
C PHE A 152 -7.43 -18.66 5.60
N GLN A 153 -8.42 -19.43 5.17
CA GLN A 153 -8.17 -20.83 4.81
C GLN A 153 -7.29 -20.89 3.56
N GLU A 154 -6.36 -21.84 3.50
CA GLU A 154 -5.37 -22.01 2.42
C GLU A 154 -5.99 -21.99 1.00
N MET A 155 -7.17 -22.61 0.83
CA MET A 155 -7.89 -22.62 -0.45
C MET A 155 -8.38 -21.22 -0.87
N ARG A 156 -8.80 -20.38 0.10
CA ARG A 156 -9.19 -18.99 -0.17
C ARG A 156 -7.99 -18.12 -0.49
N GLU A 157 -6.89 -18.27 0.25
CA GLU A 157 -5.64 -17.56 -0.08
C GLU A 157 -5.17 -17.88 -1.50
N THR A 158 -5.21 -19.16 -1.88
CA THR A 158 -4.83 -19.60 -3.23
C THR A 158 -5.74 -18.98 -4.29
N GLY A 159 -7.05 -18.93 -4.04
CA GLY A 159 -8.02 -18.29 -4.93
C GLY A 159 -7.78 -16.78 -5.11
N ILE A 160 -7.45 -16.09 -4.02
CA ILE A 160 -7.14 -14.65 -4.01
C ILE A 160 -5.83 -14.36 -4.77
N ARG A 161 -4.77 -15.12 -4.49
CA ARG A 161 -3.49 -15.01 -5.22
C ARG A 161 -3.66 -15.32 -6.71
N ALA A 162 -4.49 -16.31 -7.06
CA ALA A 162 -4.82 -16.61 -8.45
C ALA A 162 -5.64 -15.50 -9.13
N ALA A 163 -6.55 -14.83 -8.41
CA ALA A 163 -7.27 -13.66 -8.92
C ALA A 163 -6.31 -12.51 -9.22
N LYS A 164 -5.39 -12.18 -8.29
CA LYS A 164 -4.31 -11.22 -8.54
C LYS A 164 -3.52 -11.61 -9.81
N ALA A 165 -3.06 -12.85 -9.93
CA ALA A 165 -2.26 -13.27 -11.09
C ALA A 165 -3.00 -13.00 -12.42
N ARG A 166 -4.31 -13.25 -12.49
CA ARG A 166 -5.13 -13.00 -13.69
C ARG A 166 -5.38 -11.51 -13.95
N SER A 167 -5.77 -10.74 -12.93
CA SER A 167 -6.09 -9.31 -13.12
C SER A 167 -4.86 -8.50 -13.54
N PHE A 168 -3.67 -8.89 -13.09
CA PHE A 168 -2.44 -8.14 -13.35
C PHE A 168 -1.65 -8.60 -14.58
N GLU A 169 -2.12 -9.61 -15.32
CA GLU A 169 -1.62 -9.93 -16.67
C GLU A 169 -2.12 -8.94 -17.75
N ALA A 170 -3.14 -8.11 -17.44
CA ALA A 170 -3.64 -7.02 -18.28
C ALA A 170 -3.28 -5.66 -17.64
N PHE A 171 -2.49 -4.81 -18.32
CA PHE A 171 -1.79 -3.68 -17.67
C PHE A 171 -2.55 -2.32 -17.78
N SER A 172 -3.01 -1.74 -16.65
CA SER A 172 -3.32 -0.30 -16.44
C SER A 172 -3.67 -0.02 -14.95
N GLU A 173 -4.37 1.07 -14.58
CA GLU A 173 -4.96 1.32 -13.24
C GLU A 173 -6.29 0.56 -13.02
N GLU A 174 -6.96 0.17 -14.12
CA GLU A 174 -8.16 -0.69 -14.11
C GLU A 174 -7.97 -2.05 -13.39
N PRO A 175 -6.84 -2.76 -13.47
CA PRO A 175 -6.56 -4.04 -12.79
C PRO A 175 -6.70 -4.03 -11.27
N ALA A 176 -6.32 -2.95 -10.59
CA ALA A 176 -6.51 -2.85 -9.14
C ALA A 176 -8.01 -2.72 -8.80
N LYS A 177 -8.75 -1.96 -9.62
CA LYS A 177 -10.22 -1.83 -9.51
C LYS A 177 -10.93 -3.11 -9.93
N GLU A 178 -10.39 -3.84 -10.89
CA GLU A 178 -10.89 -5.11 -11.40
C GLU A 178 -10.60 -6.25 -10.43
N TYR A 179 -9.41 -6.32 -9.84
CA TYR A 179 -9.08 -7.18 -8.71
C TYR A 179 -10.02 -6.90 -7.52
N LEU A 180 -10.22 -5.63 -7.16
CA LEU A 180 -11.18 -5.25 -6.11
C LEU A 180 -12.60 -5.74 -6.43
N ARG A 181 -13.05 -5.61 -7.70
CA ARG A 181 -14.35 -6.13 -8.14
C ARG A 181 -14.42 -7.66 -8.06
N GLU A 182 -13.40 -8.37 -8.53
CA GLU A 182 -13.33 -9.84 -8.49
C GLU A 182 -13.25 -10.37 -7.06
N ALA A 183 -12.41 -9.78 -6.21
CA ALA A 183 -12.26 -10.15 -4.81
C ALA A 183 -13.57 -9.93 -4.03
N ILE A 184 -14.27 -8.82 -4.27
CA ILE A 184 -15.62 -8.58 -3.74
C ILE A 184 -16.61 -9.64 -4.24
N ASN A 185 -16.57 -10.02 -5.53
CA ASN A 185 -17.46 -11.05 -6.07
C ASN A 185 -17.17 -12.44 -5.48
N LEU A 186 -15.90 -12.78 -5.24
CA LEU A 186 -15.51 -14.04 -4.58
C LEU A 186 -15.96 -14.11 -3.11
N GLY A 187 -16.05 -12.96 -2.43
CA GLY A 187 -16.62 -12.85 -1.07
C GLY A 187 -18.14 -12.85 -1.01
N ALA A 188 -18.83 -12.59 -2.13
CA ALA A 188 -20.28 -12.54 -2.20
C ALA A 188 -20.93 -13.89 -2.55
N THR A 189 -20.13 -14.90 -2.94
CA THR A 189 -20.58 -16.26 -3.27
C THR A 189 -20.63 -17.20 -2.06
N GLU A 190 -21.20 -16.73 -0.95
CA GLU A 190 -21.71 -17.56 0.15
C GLU A 190 -23.22 -17.38 0.32
#